data_AF-A0A1I2ZCF4-F1
#
_entry.id   AF-A0A1I2ZCF4-F1
#
_cell.length_a   1.000
_cell.length_b   1.000
_cell.length_c   1.000
_cell.angle_alpha   90.00
_cell.angle_beta   90.00
_cell.angle_gamma   90.00
#
_symmetry.space_group_name_H-M   'P 1'
#
loop_
_entity.id
_entity.type
_entity.pdbx_description
1 polymer ?
#
loop_
_entity_poly.entity_id
_entity_poly.type
_entity_poly.pdbx_seq_one_letter_code
_entity_poly.pdbx_strand_id
1 'polypeptide(L)'
;MGLSRGGGNRFSATIWPGFVDAMTALLMVMMFVLTIFLLVQSVLRDQITTQDSELDQLGAQLAQLTAALSTSQSRAEGLDRDLGAARGQLAEAQGKIDEQTEVARLAAARRQALEALVADLRRRNADAAQELTRTQAARTADAEAAKALQDKLAQSDAELTAMTMELEAARKQAEETLTLLAAAEAAKKDLGDQAQAQATEAEKQAALLAVAQQKLSEQEALSTEDQRRLALLNQQVLQLNDQLGSLRAVLDAAGEERKAADLKVEDLGQQLNLALLRAAEEEKKRRALEADARSKAEAEAKDLARYRSEFFGRLSQILEGREGVRVVGDRFAFSSEVLFPAGEATLSPEGRAQIARVSDLLKQISAEIPPEIDWIIRVDGHTDSQPLSGQGRYRDNWELSQARALAVVRYMVEDLGFPADRLLPAGFADTRPVAQGDTPEARAQNRRIELKLTER
;
A
#
# COMPACT_ATOMS: atom_id res chain seq x y z
N MET A 1 -10.91 168.99 -42.66
CA MET A 1 -10.73 168.40 -44.01
C MET A 1 -10.48 166.92 -43.80
N GLY A 2 -11.22 165.94 -44.30
CA GLY A 2 -12.36 165.88 -45.22
C GLY A 2 -12.40 164.44 -45.78
N LEU A 3 -13.61 163.89 -45.98
CA LEU A 3 -13.96 162.82 -46.96
C LEU A 3 -13.30 161.43 -46.77
N SER A 4 -13.86 160.26 -47.12
CA SER A 4 -15.17 159.79 -47.57
C SER A 4 -15.07 158.26 -47.83
N ARG A 5 -16.19 157.52 -47.63
CA ARG A 5 -16.69 156.31 -48.35
C ARG A 5 -15.78 155.05 -48.39
N GLY A 6 -16.19 153.87 -47.90
CA GLY A 6 -17.35 153.01 -48.27
C GLY A 6 -16.83 151.83 -49.12
N GLY A 7 -17.17 150.54 -48.99
CA GLY A 7 -18.04 149.73 -48.13
C GLY A 7 -17.84 148.23 -48.47
N GLY A 8 -18.59 147.31 -47.82
CA GLY A 8 -18.93 145.99 -48.40
C GLY A 8 -18.37 144.69 -47.79
N ASN A 9 -19.13 144.12 -46.83
CA ASN A 9 -19.50 142.70 -46.61
C ASN A 9 -18.49 141.55 -46.23
N ARG A 10 -18.62 141.10 -44.96
CA ARG A 10 -18.62 139.75 -44.33
C ARG A 10 -17.87 138.55 -44.97
N PHE A 11 -16.98 137.89 -44.21
CA PHE A 11 -17.16 136.53 -43.62
C PHE A 11 -16.07 136.10 -42.60
N SER A 12 -16.48 135.14 -41.76
CA SER A 12 -15.95 134.44 -40.57
C SER A 12 -14.46 134.00 -40.43
N ALA A 13 -13.96 134.18 -39.19
CA ALA A 13 -13.17 133.35 -38.25
C ALA A 13 -12.14 132.28 -38.70
N THR A 14 -10.96 132.31 -38.04
CA THR A 14 -10.15 131.11 -37.68
C THR A 14 -9.32 131.37 -36.40
N ILE A 15 -9.37 130.45 -35.44
CA ILE A 15 -8.69 130.45 -34.13
C ILE A 15 -7.58 129.36 -34.13
N TRP A 16 -6.37 129.73 -33.66
CA TRP A 16 -5.25 128.94 -33.07
C TRP A 16 -4.83 127.55 -33.65
N PRO A 17 -3.58 127.35 -34.15
CA PRO A 17 -3.14 126.08 -34.72
C PRO A 17 -2.22 125.16 -33.88
N GLY A 18 -1.65 125.59 -32.73
CA GLY A 18 -0.55 124.82 -32.08
C GLY A 18 -0.94 123.81 -30.99
N PHE A 19 -1.87 124.12 -30.09
CA PHE A 19 -2.20 123.28 -28.92
C PHE A 19 -3.19 122.15 -29.25
N VAL A 20 -4.11 122.41 -30.19
CA VAL A 20 -5.09 121.41 -30.66
C VAL A 20 -4.36 120.25 -31.34
N ASP A 21 -3.29 120.52 -32.09
CA ASP A 21 -2.53 119.49 -32.82
C ASP A 21 -1.75 118.54 -31.88
N ALA A 22 -1.23 119.05 -30.76
CA ALA A 22 -0.60 118.21 -29.74
C ALA A 22 -1.61 117.33 -28.98
N MET A 23 -2.82 117.84 -28.70
CA MET A 23 -3.89 117.06 -28.06
C MET A 23 -4.51 116.02 -29.00
N THR A 24 -4.73 116.34 -30.28
CA THR A 24 -5.22 115.37 -31.27
C THR A 24 -4.17 114.30 -31.58
N ALA A 25 -2.88 114.67 -31.62
CA ALA A 25 -1.79 113.70 -31.74
C ALA A 25 -1.74 112.74 -30.54
N LEU A 26 -1.88 113.25 -29.30
CA LEU A 26 -1.88 112.42 -28.09
C LEU A 26 -3.12 111.50 -28.04
N LEU A 27 -4.29 111.99 -28.47
CA LEU A 27 -5.50 111.19 -28.63
C LEU A 27 -5.37 110.11 -29.70
N MET A 28 -4.78 110.41 -30.86
CA MET A 28 -4.52 109.43 -31.91
C MET A 28 -3.54 108.35 -31.47
N VAL A 29 -2.46 108.72 -30.77
CA VAL A 29 -1.51 107.75 -30.19
C VAL A 29 -2.20 106.89 -29.13
N MET A 30 -3.03 107.47 -28.27
CA MET A 30 -3.77 106.72 -27.25
C MET A 30 -4.80 105.77 -27.87
N MET A 31 -5.55 106.20 -28.89
CA MET A 31 -6.45 105.32 -29.63
C MET A 31 -5.69 104.22 -30.36
N PHE A 32 -4.53 104.51 -30.94
CA PHE A 32 -3.69 103.51 -31.62
C PHE A 32 -3.18 102.45 -30.62
N VAL A 33 -2.69 102.87 -29.46
CA VAL A 33 -2.27 101.96 -28.38
C VAL A 33 -3.45 101.13 -27.86
N LEU A 34 -4.62 101.73 -27.64
CA LEU A 34 -5.83 101.01 -27.24
C LEU A 34 -6.30 100.01 -28.31
N THR A 35 -6.20 100.36 -29.59
CA THR A 35 -6.60 99.47 -30.69
C THR A 35 -5.64 98.30 -30.81
N ILE A 36 -4.34 98.53 -30.72
CA ILE A 36 -3.34 97.45 -30.65
C ILE A 36 -3.60 96.58 -29.42
N PHE A 37 -3.85 97.18 -28.27
CA PHE A 37 -4.14 96.45 -27.04
C PHE A 37 -5.39 95.58 -27.18
N LEU A 38 -6.49 96.09 -27.75
CA LEU A 38 -7.71 95.32 -28.01
C LEU A 38 -7.46 94.20 -29.04
N LEU A 39 -6.64 94.43 -30.05
CA LEU A 39 -6.30 93.43 -31.07
C LEU A 39 -5.42 92.32 -30.50
N VAL A 40 -4.42 92.69 -29.68
CA VAL A 40 -3.60 91.75 -28.90
C VAL A 40 -4.45 90.97 -27.90
N GLN A 41 -5.37 91.64 -27.19
CA GLN A 41 -6.31 90.97 -26.29
C GLN A 41 -7.27 90.02 -27.02
N SER A 42 -7.71 90.37 -28.23
CA SER A 42 -8.55 89.51 -29.07
C SER A 42 -7.80 88.27 -29.52
N VAL A 43 -6.57 88.42 -30.02
CA VAL A 43 -5.72 87.29 -30.45
C VAL A 43 -5.38 86.39 -29.26
N LEU A 44 -5.06 86.97 -28.10
CA LEU A 44 -4.81 86.21 -26.87
C LEU A 44 -6.08 85.47 -26.41
N ARG A 45 -7.26 86.09 -26.51
CA ARG A 45 -8.53 85.45 -26.15
C ARG A 45 -8.87 84.29 -27.09
N ASP A 46 -8.66 84.44 -28.39
CA ASP A 46 -8.87 83.37 -29.37
C ASP A 46 -7.87 82.23 -29.17
N GLN A 47 -6.60 82.54 -28.87
CA GLN A 47 -5.58 81.55 -28.53
C GLN A 47 -5.94 80.78 -27.25
N ILE A 48 -6.35 81.47 -26.18
CA ILE A 48 -6.79 80.83 -24.93
C ILE A 48 -8.03 79.96 -25.18
N THR A 49 -9.02 80.46 -25.91
CA THR A 49 -10.25 79.70 -26.19
C THR A 49 -9.97 78.44 -27.03
N THR A 50 -9.05 78.54 -28.00
CA THR A 50 -8.62 77.39 -28.81
C THR A 50 -7.84 76.39 -27.96
N GLN A 51 -6.89 76.86 -27.14
CA GLN A 51 -6.14 76.01 -26.21
C GLN A 51 -7.05 75.33 -25.19
N ASP A 52 -8.05 76.03 -24.63
CA ASP A 52 -9.03 75.46 -23.70
C ASP A 52 -9.82 74.33 -24.37
N SER A 53 -10.24 74.50 -25.63
CA SER A 53 -10.93 73.45 -26.38
C SER A 53 -10.06 72.24 -26.72
N GLU A 54 -8.77 72.44 -27.00
CA GLU A 54 -7.79 71.36 -27.20
C GLU A 54 -7.55 70.61 -25.88
N LEU A 55 -7.46 71.34 -24.75
CA LEU A 55 -7.33 70.75 -23.42
C LEU A 55 -8.57 69.95 -23.02
N ASP A 56 -9.77 70.42 -23.34
CA ASP A 56 -11.02 69.68 -23.12
C ASP A 56 -11.07 68.39 -23.95
N GLN A 57 -10.66 68.44 -25.21
CA GLN A 57 -10.56 67.25 -26.06
C GLN A 57 -9.53 66.24 -25.56
N LEU A 58 -8.34 66.72 -25.16
CA LEU A 58 -7.29 65.89 -24.52
C LEU A 58 -7.80 65.28 -23.21
N GLY A 59 -8.53 66.04 -22.39
CA GLY A 59 -9.16 65.58 -21.16
C GLY A 59 -10.18 64.46 -21.42
N ALA A 60 -11.03 64.62 -22.45
CA ALA A 60 -12.00 63.61 -22.85
C ALA A 60 -11.32 62.33 -23.38
N GLN A 61 -10.24 62.47 -24.17
CA GLN A 61 -9.44 61.33 -24.65
C GLN A 61 -8.74 60.58 -23.51
N LEU A 62 -8.16 61.31 -22.55
CA LEU A 62 -7.56 60.73 -21.35
C LEU A 62 -8.60 59.98 -20.50
N ALA A 63 -9.80 60.53 -20.34
CA ALA A 63 -10.89 59.86 -19.63
C ALA A 63 -11.32 58.55 -20.33
N GLN A 64 -11.45 58.57 -21.66
CA GLN A 64 -11.76 57.36 -22.43
C GLN A 64 -10.66 56.30 -22.36
N LEU A 65 -9.39 56.70 -22.49
CA LEU A 65 -8.25 55.78 -22.36
C LEU A 65 -8.17 55.18 -20.96
N THR A 66 -8.43 55.97 -19.92
CA THR A 66 -8.46 55.50 -18.53
C THR A 66 -9.58 54.48 -18.32
N ALA A 67 -10.78 54.72 -18.87
CA ALA A 67 -11.89 53.78 -18.81
C ALA A 67 -11.65 52.48 -19.61
N ALA A 68 -10.98 52.57 -20.76
CA ALA A 68 -10.59 51.41 -21.54
C ALA A 68 -9.51 50.59 -20.82
N LEU A 69 -8.54 51.26 -20.20
CA LEU A 69 -7.48 50.62 -19.42
C LEU A 69 -8.04 49.90 -18.19
N SER A 70 -8.95 50.53 -17.43
CA SER A 70 -9.59 49.90 -16.27
C SER A 70 -10.43 48.68 -16.65
N THR A 71 -11.14 48.75 -17.78
CA THR A 71 -11.87 47.60 -18.36
C THR A 71 -10.91 46.47 -18.75
N SER A 72 -9.78 46.80 -19.38
CA SER A 72 -8.76 45.82 -19.76
C SER A 72 -8.12 45.16 -18.54
N GLN A 73 -7.82 45.94 -17.49
CA GLN A 73 -7.30 45.43 -16.22
C GLN A 73 -8.31 44.49 -15.55
N SER A 74 -9.59 44.87 -15.52
CA SER A 74 -10.64 44.02 -14.96
C SER A 74 -10.81 42.70 -15.72
N ARG A 75 -10.68 42.71 -17.06
CA ARG A 75 -10.66 41.48 -17.87
C ARG A 75 -9.43 40.62 -17.58
N ALA A 76 -8.26 41.23 -17.44
CA ALA A 76 -7.03 40.51 -17.12
C ALA A 76 -7.13 39.81 -15.74
N GLU A 77 -7.64 40.50 -14.72
CA GLU A 77 -7.90 39.92 -13.40
C GLU A 77 -8.95 38.81 -13.43
N GLY A 78 -9.96 38.92 -14.31
CA GLY A 78 -10.94 37.86 -14.54
C GLY A 78 -10.30 36.61 -15.15
N LEU A 79 -9.52 36.78 -16.22
CA LEU A 79 -8.82 35.68 -16.88
C LEU A 79 -7.80 34.99 -15.97
N ASP A 80 -7.12 35.73 -15.10
CA ASP A 80 -6.16 35.16 -14.16
C ASP A 80 -6.84 34.31 -13.08
N ARG A 81 -8.01 34.77 -12.59
CA ARG A 81 -8.88 33.96 -11.71
C ARG A 81 -9.37 32.70 -12.40
N ASP A 82 -9.81 32.79 -13.66
CA ASP A 82 -10.28 31.62 -14.42
C ASP A 82 -9.13 30.63 -14.69
N LEU A 83 -7.93 31.12 -15.03
CA LEU A 83 -6.74 30.29 -15.18
C LEU A 83 -6.32 29.63 -13.87
N GLY A 84 -6.40 30.34 -12.74
CA GLY A 84 -6.15 29.78 -11.42
C GLY A 84 -7.13 28.65 -11.09
N ALA A 85 -8.42 28.86 -11.36
CA ALA A 85 -9.45 27.85 -11.17
C ALA A 85 -9.24 26.63 -12.07
N ALA A 86 -8.95 26.83 -13.35
CA ALA A 86 -8.67 25.76 -14.30
C ALA A 86 -7.42 24.94 -13.93
N ARG A 87 -6.35 25.60 -13.47
CA ARG A 87 -5.14 24.93 -12.96
C ARG A 87 -5.43 24.12 -11.69
N GLY A 88 -6.24 24.65 -10.78
CA GLY A 88 -6.69 23.92 -9.59
C GLY A 88 -7.48 22.66 -9.95
N GLN A 89 -8.43 22.77 -10.88
CA GLN A 89 -9.20 21.63 -11.38
C GLN A 89 -8.32 20.59 -12.08
N LEU A 90 -7.31 21.03 -12.85
CA LEU A 90 -6.37 20.12 -13.50
C LEU A 90 -5.51 19.38 -12.47
N ALA A 91 -5.00 20.06 -11.45
CA ALA A 91 -4.22 19.45 -10.38
C ALA A 91 -5.07 18.43 -9.58
N GLU A 92 -6.33 18.75 -9.29
CA GLU A 92 -7.26 17.83 -8.64
C GLU A 92 -7.56 16.61 -9.53
N ALA A 93 -7.77 16.81 -10.83
CA ALA A 93 -7.99 15.72 -11.78
C ALA A 93 -6.76 14.81 -11.91
N GLN A 94 -5.55 15.39 -11.95
CA GLN A 94 -4.29 14.65 -11.97
C GLN A 94 -4.11 13.83 -10.69
N GLY A 95 -4.35 14.42 -9.51
CA GLY A 95 -4.30 13.70 -8.25
C GLY A 95 -5.26 12.50 -8.19
N LYS A 96 -6.48 12.65 -8.72
CA LYS A 96 -7.44 11.53 -8.83
C LYS A 96 -6.97 10.45 -9.80
N ILE A 97 -6.34 10.82 -10.92
CA ILE A 97 -5.79 9.86 -11.89
C ILE A 97 -4.63 9.08 -11.25
N ASP A 98 -3.75 9.75 -10.52
CA ASP A 98 -2.62 9.10 -9.85
C ASP A 98 -3.12 8.12 -8.77
N GLU A 99 -4.10 8.53 -7.96
CA GLU A 99 -4.74 7.65 -6.98
C GLU A 99 -5.40 6.43 -7.63
N GLN A 100 -6.16 6.63 -8.72
CA GLN A 100 -6.78 5.53 -9.46
C GLN A 100 -5.74 4.60 -10.10
N THR A 101 -4.61 5.14 -10.55
CA THR A 101 -3.52 4.35 -11.14
C THR A 101 -2.86 3.46 -10.10
N GLU A 102 -2.62 3.98 -8.90
CA GLU A 102 -2.08 3.18 -7.79
C GLU A 102 -3.07 2.10 -7.33
N VAL A 103 -4.36 2.41 -7.23
CA VAL A 103 -5.40 1.41 -6.93
C VAL A 103 -5.45 0.32 -8.00
N ALA A 104 -5.39 0.67 -9.29
CA ALA A 104 -5.36 -0.28 -10.39
C ALA A 104 -4.09 -1.16 -10.36
N ARG A 105 -2.93 -0.58 -10.04
CA ARG A 105 -1.66 -1.30 -9.89
C ARG A 105 -1.73 -2.32 -8.75
N LEU A 106 -2.24 -1.93 -7.58
CA LEU A 106 -2.42 -2.84 -6.44
C LEU A 106 -3.42 -3.95 -6.75
N ALA A 107 -4.53 -3.63 -7.44
CA ALA A 107 -5.50 -4.63 -7.86
C ALA A 107 -4.91 -5.65 -8.84
N ALA A 108 -4.08 -5.20 -9.80
CA ALA A 108 -3.38 -6.07 -10.74
C ALA A 108 -2.38 -7.00 -10.02
N ALA A 109 -1.58 -6.47 -9.08
CA ALA A 109 -0.65 -7.26 -8.28
C ALA A 109 -1.39 -8.32 -7.44
N ARG A 110 -2.52 -7.95 -6.82
CA ARG A 110 -3.36 -8.90 -6.08
C ARG A 110 -3.93 -10.00 -6.98
N ARG A 111 -4.37 -9.66 -8.20
CA ARG A 111 -4.86 -10.66 -9.16
C ARG A 111 -3.77 -11.64 -9.55
N GLN A 112 -2.56 -11.17 -9.87
CA GLN A 112 -1.43 -12.03 -10.20
C GLN A 112 -1.06 -12.98 -9.05
N ALA A 113 -1.06 -12.49 -7.79
CA ALA A 113 -0.82 -13.33 -6.63
C ALA A 113 -1.89 -14.42 -6.44
N LEU A 114 -3.17 -14.09 -6.68
CA LEU A 114 -4.26 -15.05 -6.63
C LEU A 114 -4.18 -16.09 -7.74
N GLU A 115 -3.83 -15.69 -8.97
CA GLU A 115 -3.62 -16.61 -10.09
C GLU A 115 -2.47 -17.58 -9.81
N ALA A 116 -1.36 -17.10 -9.24
CA ALA A 116 -0.25 -17.94 -8.82
C ALA A 116 -0.66 -18.96 -7.73
N LEU A 117 -1.43 -18.52 -6.73
CA LEU A 117 -1.96 -19.40 -5.68
C LEU A 117 -2.89 -20.48 -6.27
N VAL A 118 -3.79 -20.10 -7.19
CA VAL A 118 -4.69 -21.05 -7.85
C VAL A 118 -3.91 -22.05 -8.70
N ALA A 119 -2.85 -21.62 -9.39
CA ALA A 119 -1.97 -22.52 -10.14
C ALA A 119 -1.25 -23.52 -9.22
N ASP A 120 -0.74 -23.07 -8.06
CA ASP A 120 -0.11 -23.94 -7.06
C ASP A 120 -1.11 -24.96 -6.48
N LEU A 121 -2.31 -24.51 -6.10
CA LEU A 121 -3.37 -25.39 -5.60
C LEU A 121 -3.81 -26.43 -6.64
N ARG A 122 -3.91 -26.04 -7.92
CA ARG A 122 -4.21 -26.98 -9.01
C ARG A 122 -3.12 -28.04 -9.17
N ARG A 123 -1.85 -27.66 -9.05
CA ARG A 123 -0.72 -28.60 -9.09
C ARG A 123 -0.80 -29.59 -7.93
N ARG A 124 -0.95 -29.10 -6.70
CA ARG A 124 -1.10 -29.95 -5.51
C ARG A 124 -2.29 -30.92 -5.62
N ASN A 125 -3.42 -30.44 -6.14
CA ASN A 125 -4.59 -31.31 -6.36
C ASN A 125 -4.33 -32.38 -7.43
N ALA A 126 -3.60 -32.06 -8.50
CA ALA A 126 -3.22 -33.03 -9.52
C ALA A 126 -2.27 -34.10 -8.95
N ASP A 127 -1.28 -33.68 -8.15
CA ASP A 127 -0.36 -34.58 -7.47
C ASP A 127 -1.10 -35.51 -6.50
N ALA A 128 -2.00 -34.95 -5.68
CA ALA A 128 -2.84 -35.72 -4.76
C ALA A 128 -3.76 -36.70 -5.50
N ALA A 129 -4.34 -36.31 -6.64
CA ALA A 129 -5.17 -37.19 -7.46
C ALA A 129 -4.36 -38.35 -8.08
N GLN A 130 -3.13 -38.09 -8.51
CA GLN A 130 -2.22 -39.15 -8.96
C GLN A 130 -1.86 -40.11 -7.83
N GLU A 131 -1.56 -39.59 -6.65
CA GLU A 131 -1.22 -40.40 -5.48
C GLU A 131 -2.40 -41.27 -5.03
N LEU A 132 -3.61 -40.71 -5.03
CA LEU A 132 -4.85 -41.46 -4.74
C LEU A 132 -5.04 -42.59 -5.76
N THR A 133 -4.83 -42.30 -7.05
CA THR A 133 -4.95 -43.31 -8.12
C THR A 133 -3.91 -44.42 -7.97
N ARG A 134 -2.66 -44.08 -7.65
CA ARG A 134 -1.60 -45.07 -7.36
C ARG A 134 -1.96 -45.93 -6.15
N THR A 135 -2.45 -45.31 -5.08
CA THR A 135 -2.86 -46.00 -3.86
C THR A 135 -4.04 -46.93 -4.11
N GLN A 136 -5.00 -46.51 -4.93
CA GLN A 136 -6.16 -47.32 -5.26
C GLN A 136 -5.79 -48.50 -6.16
N ALA A 137 -4.90 -48.30 -7.13
CA ALA A 137 -4.36 -49.36 -7.96
C ALA A 137 -3.56 -50.39 -7.14
N ALA A 138 -2.76 -49.94 -6.17
CA ALA A 138 -2.08 -50.82 -5.23
C ALA A 138 -3.08 -51.65 -4.41
N ARG A 139 -4.11 -51.02 -3.84
CA ARG A 139 -5.16 -51.73 -3.09
C ARG A 139 -5.92 -52.76 -3.91
N THR A 140 -6.22 -52.48 -5.18
CA THR A 140 -6.88 -53.46 -6.05
C THR A 140 -5.96 -54.63 -6.36
N ALA A 141 -4.67 -54.38 -6.60
CA ALA A 141 -3.69 -55.44 -6.81
C ALA A 141 -3.54 -56.31 -5.54
N ASP A 142 -3.49 -55.70 -4.36
CA ASP A 142 -3.44 -56.41 -3.08
C ASP A 142 -4.70 -57.25 -2.86
N ALA A 143 -5.88 -56.73 -3.20
CA ALA A 143 -7.15 -57.46 -3.09
C ALA A 143 -7.23 -58.65 -4.07
N GLU A 144 -6.76 -58.48 -5.31
CA GLU A 144 -6.67 -59.56 -6.29
C GLU A 144 -5.68 -60.64 -5.85
N ALA A 145 -4.52 -60.24 -5.33
CA ALA A 145 -3.54 -61.16 -4.78
C ALA A 145 -4.10 -61.94 -3.58
N ALA A 146 -4.83 -61.27 -2.68
CA ALA A 146 -5.49 -61.92 -1.55
C ALA A 146 -6.55 -62.93 -2.00
N LYS A 147 -7.36 -62.60 -3.03
CA LYS A 147 -8.35 -63.52 -3.58
C LYS A 147 -7.71 -64.74 -4.25
N ALA A 148 -6.67 -64.53 -5.05
CA ALA A 148 -5.92 -65.63 -5.66
C ALA A 148 -5.29 -66.56 -4.61
N LEU A 149 -4.87 -66.01 -3.46
CA LEU A 149 -4.39 -66.79 -2.33
C LEU A 149 -5.51 -67.62 -1.69
N GLN A 150 -6.70 -67.03 -1.50
CA GLN A 150 -7.88 -67.74 -0.98
C GLN A 150 -8.31 -68.88 -1.91
N ASP A 151 -8.34 -68.66 -3.23
CA ASP A 151 -8.70 -69.70 -4.20
C ASP A 151 -7.70 -70.87 -4.17
N LYS A 152 -6.39 -70.55 -4.05
CA LYS A 152 -5.35 -71.59 -3.87
C LYS A 152 -5.54 -72.38 -2.57
N LEU A 153 -5.86 -71.70 -1.47
CA LEU A 153 -6.12 -72.37 -0.19
C LEU A 153 -7.33 -73.30 -0.28
N ALA A 154 -8.44 -72.84 -0.88
CA ALA A 154 -9.62 -73.67 -1.07
C ALA A 154 -9.34 -74.89 -1.96
N GLN A 155 -8.50 -74.74 -2.98
CA GLN A 155 -8.07 -75.84 -3.82
C GLN A 155 -7.19 -76.85 -3.06
N SER A 156 -6.24 -76.37 -2.26
CA SER A 156 -5.42 -77.23 -1.40
C SER A 156 -6.26 -77.97 -0.36
N ASP A 157 -7.27 -77.34 0.24
CA ASP A 157 -8.19 -78.00 1.17
C ASP A 157 -9.03 -79.09 0.49
N ALA A 158 -9.46 -78.86 -0.77
CA ALA A 158 -10.16 -79.85 -1.56
C ALA A 158 -9.25 -81.05 -1.91
N GLU A 159 -7.99 -80.80 -2.27
CA GLU A 159 -6.99 -81.84 -2.52
C GLU A 159 -6.71 -82.68 -1.28
N LEU A 160 -6.55 -82.03 -0.11
CA LEU A 160 -6.40 -82.73 1.17
C LEU A 160 -7.61 -83.60 1.49
N THR A 161 -8.82 -83.08 1.28
CA THR A 161 -10.06 -83.84 1.52
C THR A 161 -10.14 -85.08 0.61
N ALA A 162 -9.83 -84.92 -0.68
CA ALA A 162 -9.80 -86.04 -1.64
C ALA A 162 -8.76 -87.10 -1.24
N MET A 163 -7.56 -86.66 -0.85
CA MET A 163 -6.48 -87.57 -0.43
C MET A 163 -6.83 -88.32 0.87
N THR A 164 -7.57 -87.67 1.78
CA THR A 164 -8.06 -88.31 3.02
C THR A 164 -9.10 -89.38 2.70
N MET A 165 -10.02 -89.12 1.76
CA MET A 165 -11.00 -90.10 1.30
C MET A 165 -10.35 -91.29 0.57
N GLU A 166 -9.34 -91.05 -0.26
CA GLU A 166 -8.57 -92.13 -0.90
C GLU A 166 -7.86 -93.01 0.14
N LEU A 167 -7.28 -92.40 1.18
CA LEU A 167 -6.63 -93.12 2.26
C LEU A 167 -7.63 -93.98 3.05
N GLU A 168 -8.82 -93.46 3.36
CA GLU A 168 -9.89 -94.23 4.01
C GLU A 168 -10.38 -95.39 3.14
N ALA A 169 -10.53 -95.18 1.83
CA ALA A 169 -10.91 -96.23 0.88
C ALA A 169 -9.85 -97.33 0.80
N ALA A 170 -8.57 -96.97 0.71
CA ALA A 170 -7.45 -97.90 0.72
C ALA A 170 -7.39 -98.70 2.03
N ARG A 171 -7.61 -98.03 3.17
CA ARG A 171 -7.69 -98.70 4.49
C ARG A 171 -8.82 -99.72 4.53
N LYS A 172 -10.00 -99.38 4.03
CA LYS A 172 -11.15 -100.30 3.99
C LYS A 172 -10.88 -101.52 3.10
N GLN A 173 -10.25 -101.33 1.94
CA GLN A 173 -9.81 -102.43 1.08
C GLN A 173 -8.77 -103.33 1.78
N ALA A 174 -7.85 -102.75 2.56
CA ALA A 174 -6.90 -103.51 3.36
C ALA A 174 -7.62 -104.34 4.45
N GLU A 175 -8.62 -103.77 5.14
CA GLU A 175 -9.43 -104.51 6.13
C GLU A 175 -10.24 -105.66 5.49
N GLU A 176 -10.83 -105.44 4.30
CA GLU A 176 -11.55 -106.47 3.54
C GLU A 176 -10.61 -107.60 3.08
N THR A 177 -9.42 -107.27 2.59
CA THR A 177 -8.42 -108.28 2.18
C THR A 177 -7.89 -109.08 3.36
N LEU A 178 -7.65 -108.46 4.52
CA LEU A 178 -7.29 -109.17 5.75
C LEU A 178 -8.41 -110.12 6.21
N THR A 179 -9.67 -109.70 6.08
CA THR A 179 -10.82 -110.55 6.42
C THR A 179 -10.93 -111.75 5.48
N LEU A 180 -10.72 -111.55 4.18
CA LEU A 180 -10.67 -112.64 3.20
C LEU A 180 -9.48 -113.57 3.44
N LEU A 181 -8.33 -113.04 3.84
CA LEU A 181 -7.15 -113.84 4.19
C LEU A 181 -7.43 -114.71 5.42
N ALA A 182 -8.03 -114.14 6.47
CA ALA A 182 -8.42 -114.89 7.67
C ALA A 182 -9.45 -115.98 7.34
N ALA A 183 -10.41 -115.72 6.44
CA ALA A 183 -11.35 -116.73 5.96
C ALA A 183 -10.67 -117.83 5.12
N ALA A 184 -9.69 -117.46 4.28
CA ALA A 184 -8.90 -118.41 3.51
C ALA A 184 -7.98 -119.27 4.41
N GLU A 185 -7.43 -118.70 5.48
CA GLU A 185 -6.65 -119.44 6.48
C GLU A 185 -7.53 -120.40 7.30
N ALA A 186 -8.74 -119.99 7.67
CA ALA A 186 -9.71 -120.87 8.33
C ALA A 186 -10.14 -122.02 7.39
N ALA A 187 -10.44 -121.72 6.11
CA ALA A 187 -10.75 -122.74 5.12
C ALA A 187 -9.55 -123.67 4.83
N LYS A 188 -8.32 -123.14 4.84
CA LYS A 188 -7.09 -123.94 4.73
C LYS A 188 -6.89 -124.85 5.95
N LYS A 189 -7.24 -124.39 7.15
CA LYS A 189 -7.20 -125.21 8.36
C LYS A 189 -8.22 -126.35 8.31
N ASP A 190 -9.46 -126.06 7.91
CA ASP A 190 -10.51 -127.06 7.73
C ASP A 190 -10.19 -128.06 6.61
N LEU A 191 -9.56 -127.60 5.52
CA LEU A 191 -9.05 -128.46 4.45
C LEU A 191 -7.79 -129.23 4.87
N GLY A 192 -6.96 -128.68 5.75
CA GLY A 192 -5.78 -129.33 6.34
C GLY A 192 -6.16 -130.50 7.25
N ASP A 193 -7.27 -130.38 7.98
CA ASP A 193 -7.83 -131.46 8.79
C ASP A 193 -8.46 -132.58 7.93
N GLN A 194 -8.85 -132.29 6.68
CA GLN A 194 -9.36 -133.28 5.71
C GLN A 194 -8.29 -133.89 4.80
N ALA A 195 -7.14 -133.22 4.62
CA ALA A 195 -6.06 -133.61 3.72
C ALA A 195 -4.98 -134.50 4.38
N GLN A 196 -5.30 -135.16 5.51
CA GLN A 196 -4.47 -136.25 6.06
C GLN A 196 -4.65 -137.59 5.30
N ALA A 197 -5.25 -137.54 4.11
CA ALA A 197 -5.35 -138.66 3.18
C ALA A 197 -4.86 -138.27 1.77
N GLN A 198 -3.62 -138.68 1.49
CA GLN A 198 -3.00 -138.95 0.17
C GLN A 198 -2.41 -137.78 -0.68
N ALA A 199 -1.06 -137.78 -0.71
CA ALA A 199 -0.05 -137.33 -1.70
C ALA A 199 -0.53 -136.60 -2.99
N THR A 200 0.08 -135.51 -3.50
CA THR A 200 1.48 -135.04 -3.51
C THR A 200 1.51 -133.52 -3.32
N GLU A 201 2.07 -133.07 -2.20
CA GLU A 201 1.82 -131.75 -1.59
C GLU A 201 3.01 -130.77 -1.75
N ALA A 202 4.23 -131.28 -1.95
CA ALA A 202 5.45 -130.48 -1.84
C ALA A 202 5.69 -129.49 -3.00
N GLU A 203 5.33 -129.84 -4.24
CA GLU A 203 5.57 -128.97 -5.40
C GLU A 203 4.54 -127.83 -5.53
N LYS A 204 3.30 -128.08 -5.11
CA LYS A 204 2.24 -127.04 -5.07
C LYS A 204 2.43 -126.09 -3.88
N GLN A 205 2.90 -126.60 -2.73
CA GLN A 205 3.21 -125.76 -1.57
C GLN A 205 4.37 -124.79 -1.84
N ALA A 206 5.44 -125.23 -2.51
CA ALA A 206 6.57 -124.35 -2.84
C ALA A 206 6.17 -123.21 -3.80
N ALA A 207 5.36 -123.49 -4.83
CA ALA A 207 4.90 -122.47 -5.77
C ALA A 207 3.93 -121.47 -5.11
N LEU A 208 3.01 -121.94 -4.27
CA LEU A 208 2.08 -121.06 -3.54
C LEU A 208 2.79 -120.22 -2.47
N LEU A 209 3.79 -120.78 -1.79
CA LEU A 209 4.59 -120.04 -0.81
C LEU A 209 5.43 -118.95 -1.48
N ALA A 210 6.01 -119.23 -2.65
CA ALA A 210 6.78 -118.24 -3.43
C ALA A 210 5.89 -117.09 -3.91
N VAL A 211 4.68 -117.38 -4.41
CA VAL A 211 3.72 -116.34 -4.81
C VAL A 211 3.23 -115.54 -3.60
N ALA A 212 3.01 -116.18 -2.46
CA ALA A 212 2.61 -115.50 -1.23
C ALA A 212 3.73 -114.59 -0.69
N GLN A 213 4.98 -115.04 -0.71
CA GLN A 213 6.15 -114.23 -0.31
C GLN A 213 6.38 -113.06 -1.26
N GLN A 214 6.22 -113.26 -2.58
CA GLN A 214 6.32 -112.18 -3.55
C GLN A 214 5.24 -111.12 -3.31
N LYS A 215 3.98 -111.54 -3.14
CA LYS A 215 2.87 -110.62 -2.83
C LYS A 215 3.07 -109.90 -1.51
N LEU A 216 3.58 -110.58 -0.48
CA LEU A 216 3.88 -109.95 0.80
C LEU A 216 4.96 -108.88 0.65
N SER A 217 6.03 -109.16 -0.11
CA SER A 217 7.09 -108.18 -0.37
C SER A 217 6.61 -106.98 -1.18
N GLU A 218 5.71 -107.17 -2.15
CA GLU A 218 5.09 -106.09 -2.91
C GLU A 218 4.20 -105.22 -2.01
N GLN A 219 3.49 -105.84 -1.07
CA GLN A 219 2.61 -105.15 -0.12
C GLN A 219 3.41 -104.38 0.95
N GLU A 220 4.51 -104.93 1.44
CA GLU A 220 5.44 -104.24 2.33
C GLU A 220 6.12 -103.04 1.64
N ALA A 221 6.49 -103.18 0.36
CA ALA A 221 7.04 -102.07 -0.42
C ALA A 221 6.02 -100.93 -0.60
N LEU A 222 4.77 -101.26 -0.94
CA LEU A 222 3.66 -100.30 -1.02
C LEU A 222 3.40 -99.60 0.31
N SER A 223 3.36 -100.35 1.42
CA SER A 223 3.17 -99.78 2.76
C SER A 223 4.30 -98.80 3.14
N THR A 224 5.54 -99.13 2.77
CA THR A 224 6.70 -98.27 3.01
C THR A 224 6.62 -96.98 2.19
N GLU A 225 6.10 -97.05 0.96
CA GLU A 225 5.91 -95.89 0.10
C GLU A 225 4.76 -94.98 0.57
N ASP A 226 3.67 -95.56 1.06
CA ASP A 226 2.56 -94.83 1.68
C ASP A 226 3.01 -94.11 2.96
N GLN A 227 3.84 -94.74 3.79
CA GLN A 227 4.44 -94.10 4.97
C GLN A 227 5.30 -92.90 4.59
N ARG A 228 6.07 -92.97 3.49
CA ARG A 228 6.86 -91.84 2.98
C ARG A 228 5.96 -90.71 2.45
N ARG A 229 4.87 -91.05 1.75
CA ARG A 229 3.87 -90.05 1.30
C ARG A 229 3.20 -89.34 2.45
N LEU A 230 2.78 -90.07 3.49
CA LEU A 230 2.20 -89.49 4.70
C LEU A 230 3.18 -88.57 5.43
N ALA A 231 4.46 -88.94 5.50
CA ALA A 231 5.49 -88.09 6.09
C ALA A 231 5.68 -86.78 5.31
N LEU A 232 5.71 -86.84 3.98
CA LEU A 232 5.81 -85.66 3.11
C LEU A 232 4.58 -84.76 3.23
N LEU A 233 3.37 -85.35 3.29
CA LEU A 233 2.13 -84.59 3.46
C LEU A 233 2.09 -83.88 4.80
N ASN A 234 2.45 -84.56 5.89
CA ASN A 234 2.54 -83.94 7.20
C ASN A 234 3.55 -82.79 7.21
N GLN A 235 4.67 -82.93 6.51
CA GLN A 235 5.64 -81.84 6.38
C GLN A 235 5.04 -80.64 5.62
N GLN A 236 4.29 -80.88 4.53
CA GLN A 236 3.64 -79.81 3.77
C GLN A 236 2.53 -79.11 4.56
N VAL A 237 1.72 -79.86 5.32
CA VAL A 237 0.68 -79.30 6.19
C VAL A 237 1.28 -78.42 7.29
N LEU A 238 2.40 -78.83 7.88
CA LEU A 238 3.11 -78.00 8.86
C LEU A 238 3.63 -76.69 8.23
N GLN A 239 4.18 -76.75 7.02
CA GLN A 239 4.66 -75.56 6.32
C GLN A 239 3.53 -74.59 5.96
N LEU A 240 2.38 -75.10 5.51
CA LEU A 240 1.19 -74.28 5.22
C LEU A 240 0.61 -73.62 6.47
N ASN A 241 0.56 -74.35 7.59
CA ASN A 241 0.14 -73.79 8.87
C ASN A 241 1.06 -72.65 9.34
N ASP A 242 2.37 -72.79 9.13
CA ASP A 242 3.35 -71.74 9.45
C ASP A 242 3.15 -70.50 8.56
N GLN A 243 2.89 -70.69 7.27
CA GLN A 243 2.58 -69.61 6.33
C GLN A 243 1.28 -68.87 6.71
N LEU A 244 0.21 -69.59 7.07
CA LEU A 244 -1.04 -68.99 7.54
C LEU A 244 -0.85 -68.21 8.85
N GLY A 245 -0.02 -68.72 9.77
CA GLY A 245 0.37 -68.01 10.97
C GLY A 245 1.07 -66.68 10.65
N SER A 246 2.02 -66.69 9.71
CA SER A 246 2.75 -65.48 9.30
C SER A 246 1.84 -64.41 8.66
N LEU A 247 0.91 -64.83 7.79
CA LEU A 247 -0.04 -63.92 7.15
C LEU A 247 -1.00 -63.28 8.16
N ARG A 248 -1.46 -64.06 9.13
CA ARG A 248 -2.33 -63.56 10.20
C ARG A 248 -1.62 -62.54 11.07
N ALA A 249 -0.35 -62.79 11.41
CA ALA A 249 0.48 -61.84 12.15
C ALA A 249 0.68 -60.52 11.39
N VAL A 250 0.88 -60.56 10.06
CA VAL A 250 1.00 -59.34 9.24
C VAL A 250 -0.32 -58.57 9.18
N LEU A 251 -1.45 -59.26 9.05
CA LEU A 251 -2.79 -58.65 9.07
C LEU A 251 -3.10 -57.98 10.41
N ASP A 252 -2.77 -58.65 11.52
CA ASP A 252 -2.95 -58.10 12.87
C ASP A 252 -2.05 -56.87 13.07
N ALA A 253 -0.79 -56.93 12.63
CA ALA A 253 0.14 -55.80 12.68
C ALA A 253 -0.36 -54.59 11.88
N ALA A 254 -0.83 -54.81 10.64
CA ALA A 254 -1.42 -53.74 9.82
C ALA A 254 -2.70 -53.16 10.45
N GLY A 255 -3.49 -53.98 11.14
CA GLY A 255 -4.65 -53.53 11.90
C GLY A 255 -4.29 -52.62 13.07
N GLU A 256 -3.25 -52.95 13.83
CA GLU A 256 -2.75 -52.14 14.93
C GLU A 256 -2.11 -50.82 14.46
N GLU A 257 -1.35 -50.84 13.36
CA GLU A 257 -0.81 -49.61 12.75
C GLU A 257 -1.92 -48.66 12.30
N ARG A 258 -3.00 -49.18 11.72
CA ARG A 258 -4.14 -48.36 11.31
C ARG A 258 -4.84 -47.71 12.50
N LYS A 259 -5.05 -48.44 13.60
CA LYS A 259 -5.62 -47.88 14.84
C LYS A 259 -4.72 -46.78 15.40
N ALA A 260 -3.40 -46.99 15.41
CA ALA A 260 -2.44 -45.99 15.88
C ALA A 260 -2.47 -44.72 15.00
N ALA A 261 -2.60 -44.88 13.67
CA ALA A 261 -2.74 -43.75 12.76
C ALA A 261 -4.05 -42.97 13.00
N ASP A 262 -5.17 -43.67 13.20
CA ASP A 262 -6.48 -43.04 13.48
C ASP A 262 -6.43 -42.24 14.79
N LEU A 263 -5.83 -42.78 15.86
CA LEU A 263 -5.63 -42.07 17.13
C LEU A 263 -4.76 -40.81 16.95
N LYS A 264 -3.73 -40.87 16.10
CA LYS A 264 -2.85 -39.73 15.83
C LYS A 264 -3.57 -38.63 15.05
N VAL A 265 -4.46 -38.99 14.12
CA VAL A 265 -5.30 -38.02 13.40
C VAL A 265 -6.25 -37.32 14.37
N GLU A 266 -6.84 -38.05 15.31
CA GLU A 266 -7.72 -37.47 16.33
C GLU A 266 -6.95 -36.49 17.26
N ASP A 267 -5.78 -36.88 17.76
CA ASP A 267 -4.90 -36.02 18.56
C ASP A 267 -4.49 -34.74 17.80
N LEU A 268 -4.06 -34.88 16.54
CA LEU A 268 -3.74 -33.73 15.68
C LEU A 268 -4.95 -32.83 15.44
N GLY A 269 -6.15 -33.40 15.30
CA GLY A 269 -7.40 -32.64 15.18
C GLY A 269 -7.70 -31.83 16.44
N GLN A 270 -7.50 -32.41 17.62
CA GLN A 270 -7.65 -31.71 18.90
C GLN A 270 -6.62 -30.59 19.07
N GLN A 271 -5.35 -30.86 18.73
CA GLN A 271 -4.27 -29.87 18.78
C GLN A 271 -4.52 -28.70 17.82
N LEU A 272 -5.00 -28.98 16.60
CA LEU A 272 -5.34 -27.95 15.62
C LEU A 272 -6.48 -27.04 16.14
N ASN A 273 -7.53 -27.63 16.71
CA ASN A 273 -8.64 -26.87 17.28
C ASN A 273 -8.17 -25.95 18.42
N LEU A 274 -7.29 -26.44 19.30
CA LEU A 274 -6.69 -25.64 20.36
C LEU A 274 -5.80 -24.52 19.80
N ALA A 275 -5.01 -24.80 18.76
CA ALA A 275 -4.16 -23.80 18.11
C ALA A 275 -5.00 -22.69 17.45
N LEU A 276 -6.08 -23.05 16.76
CA LEU A 276 -7.00 -22.09 16.14
C LEU A 276 -7.67 -21.19 17.19
N LEU A 277 -8.08 -21.75 18.33
CA LEU A 277 -8.66 -20.98 19.43
C LEU A 277 -7.65 -19.97 19.99
N ARG A 278 -6.40 -20.40 20.23
CA ARG A 278 -5.32 -19.51 20.71
C ARG A 278 -5.03 -18.38 19.72
N ALA A 279 -4.94 -18.70 18.42
CA ALA A 279 -4.71 -17.70 17.38
C ALA A 279 -5.85 -16.67 17.31
N ALA A 280 -7.11 -17.10 17.45
CA ALA A 280 -8.26 -16.20 17.48
C ALA A 280 -8.24 -15.27 18.72
N GLU A 281 -7.84 -15.77 19.88
CA GLU A 281 -7.69 -14.97 21.09
C GLU A 281 -6.56 -13.93 20.98
N GLU A 282 -5.41 -14.32 20.43
CA GLU A 282 -4.29 -13.41 20.18
C GLU A 282 -4.66 -12.30 19.20
N GLU A 283 -5.36 -12.64 18.12
CA GLU A 283 -5.83 -11.65 17.14
C GLU A 283 -6.81 -10.67 17.80
N LYS A 284 -7.72 -11.15 18.65
CA LYS A 284 -8.66 -10.29 19.39
C LYS A 284 -7.92 -9.34 20.34
N LYS A 285 -6.91 -9.83 21.07
CA LYS A 285 -6.09 -8.99 21.97
C LYS A 285 -5.34 -7.92 21.18
N ARG A 286 -4.75 -8.28 20.04
CA ARG A 286 -4.03 -7.34 19.19
C ARG A 286 -4.94 -6.21 18.69
N ARG A 287 -6.13 -6.55 18.19
CA ARG A 287 -7.12 -5.55 17.75
C ARG A 287 -7.57 -4.63 18.89
N ALA A 288 -7.70 -5.15 20.11
CA ALA A 288 -8.06 -4.33 21.27
C ALA A 288 -6.94 -3.33 21.64
N LEU A 289 -5.68 -3.76 21.61
CA LEU A 289 -4.53 -2.89 21.84
C LEU A 289 -4.39 -1.83 20.74
N GLU A 290 -4.59 -2.20 19.48
CA GLU A 290 -4.56 -1.26 18.34
C GLU A 290 -5.70 -0.22 18.45
N ALA A 291 -6.89 -0.63 18.91
CA ALA A 291 -8.02 0.29 19.13
C ALA A 291 -7.76 1.27 20.28
N ASP A 292 -7.18 0.80 21.40
CA ASP A 292 -6.80 1.65 22.54
C ASP A 292 -5.71 2.66 22.13
N ALA A 293 -4.67 2.20 21.44
CA ALA A 293 -3.59 3.06 20.93
C ALA A 293 -4.15 4.13 19.97
N ARG A 294 -5.05 3.75 19.06
CA ARG A 294 -5.70 4.70 18.15
C ARG A 294 -6.54 5.73 18.90
N SER A 295 -7.28 5.31 19.92
CA SER A 295 -8.09 6.24 20.71
C SER A 295 -7.26 7.24 21.50
N LYS A 296 -6.10 6.81 22.02
CA LYS A 296 -5.14 7.71 22.71
C LYS A 296 -4.54 8.72 21.74
N ALA A 297 -4.05 8.26 20.59
CA ALA A 297 -3.51 9.14 19.55
C ALA A 297 -4.55 10.16 19.05
N GLU A 298 -5.82 9.76 18.91
CA GLU A 298 -6.88 10.70 18.53
C GLU A 298 -7.17 11.75 19.63
N ALA A 299 -7.12 11.34 20.90
CA ALA A 299 -7.28 12.27 22.02
C ALA A 299 -6.12 13.27 22.08
N GLU A 300 -4.88 12.80 21.96
CA GLU A 300 -3.66 13.62 21.90
C GLU A 300 -3.72 14.62 20.74
N ALA A 301 -4.13 14.19 19.54
CA ALA A 301 -4.28 15.06 18.38
C ALA A 301 -5.36 16.14 18.58
N LYS A 302 -6.47 15.81 19.24
CA LYS A 302 -7.53 16.78 19.59
C LYS A 302 -7.05 17.80 20.60
N ASP A 303 -6.31 17.35 21.62
CA ASP A 303 -5.77 18.25 22.64
C ASP A 303 -4.69 19.15 22.05
N LEU A 304 -3.79 18.62 21.21
CA LEU A 304 -2.83 19.43 20.46
C LEU A 304 -3.54 20.47 19.58
N ALA A 305 -4.62 20.10 18.90
CA ALA A 305 -5.40 21.04 18.10
C ALA A 305 -6.06 22.16 18.94
N ARG A 306 -6.51 21.84 20.16
CA ARG A 306 -7.05 22.82 21.12
C ARG A 306 -5.97 23.78 21.59
N TYR A 307 -4.85 23.25 22.09
CA TYR A 307 -3.71 24.06 22.53
C TYR A 307 -3.17 24.91 21.40
N ARG A 308 -3.11 24.37 20.17
CA ARG A 308 -2.75 25.12 18.98
C ARG A 308 -3.67 26.33 18.79
N SER A 309 -4.98 26.15 18.93
CA SER A 309 -5.96 27.23 18.77
C SER A 309 -5.84 28.29 19.89
N GLU A 310 -5.68 27.88 21.14
CA GLU A 310 -5.48 28.79 22.28
C GLU A 310 -4.14 29.53 22.21
N PHE A 311 -3.08 28.82 21.79
CA PHE A 311 -1.76 29.35 21.49
C PHE A 311 -1.85 30.44 20.42
N PHE A 312 -2.50 30.15 19.29
CA PHE A 312 -2.67 31.11 18.20
C PHE A 312 -3.53 32.29 18.62
N GLY A 313 -4.58 32.09 19.41
CA GLY A 313 -5.41 33.19 19.92
C GLY A 313 -4.61 34.18 20.77
N ARG A 314 -3.88 33.69 21.78
CA ARG A 314 -3.05 34.54 22.66
C ARG A 314 -1.91 35.22 21.92
N LEU A 315 -1.22 34.48 21.05
CA LEU A 315 -0.09 35.00 20.28
C LEU A 315 -0.56 36.01 19.21
N SER A 316 -1.72 35.78 18.58
CA SER A 316 -2.35 36.74 17.67
C SER A 316 -2.70 38.04 18.37
N GLN A 317 -3.37 38.00 19.53
CA GLN A 317 -3.78 39.22 20.26
C GLN A 317 -2.60 40.14 20.63
N ILE A 318 -1.41 39.57 20.88
CA ILE A 318 -0.21 40.32 21.29
C ILE A 318 0.60 40.84 20.08
N LEU A 319 0.52 40.11 18.96
CA LEU A 319 1.24 40.44 17.72
C LEU A 319 0.40 41.25 16.73
N GLU A 320 -0.91 41.33 16.92
CA GLU A 320 -1.83 42.15 16.15
C GLU A 320 -1.45 43.64 16.24
N GLY A 321 -1.39 44.32 15.09
CA GLY A 321 -1.01 45.74 15.01
C GLY A 321 0.50 46.03 15.05
N ARG A 322 1.37 45.02 15.11
CA ARG A 322 2.83 45.20 15.04
C ARG A 322 3.36 45.23 13.61
N GLU A 323 4.30 46.13 13.36
CA GLU A 323 4.94 46.28 12.06
C GLU A 323 5.81 45.04 11.73
N GLY A 324 5.60 44.46 10.55
CA GLY A 324 6.38 43.33 10.02
C GLY A 324 5.92 41.92 10.43
N VAL A 325 4.84 41.78 11.22
CA VAL A 325 4.26 40.49 11.62
C VAL A 325 2.87 40.33 11.03
N ARG A 326 2.60 39.18 10.40
CA ARG A 326 1.28 38.83 9.85
C ARG A 326 0.84 37.45 10.31
N VAL A 327 -0.43 37.33 10.62
CA VAL A 327 -1.08 36.04 10.93
C VAL A 327 -1.63 35.44 9.63
N VAL A 328 -1.22 34.23 9.29
CA VAL A 328 -1.65 33.52 8.06
C VAL A 328 -2.26 32.17 8.44
N GLY A 329 -3.51 32.15 8.89
CA GLY A 329 -4.12 30.93 9.41
C GLY A 329 -3.49 30.51 10.75
N ASP A 330 -2.83 29.35 10.79
CA ASP A 330 -2.19 28.77 11.99
C ASP A 330 -0.66 28.97 12.01
N ARG A 331 -0.18 30.13 11.56
CA ARG A 331 1.25 30.45 11.58
C ARG A 331 1.47 31.96 11.62
N PHE A 332 2.62 32.33 12.18
CA PHE A 332 3.08 33.71 12.25
C PHE A 332 4.16 33.95 11.23
N ALA A 333 3.88 34.79 10.23
CA ALA A 333 4.82 35.16 9.19
C ALA A 333 5.49 36.49 9.54
N PHE A 334 6.82 36.49 9.51
CA PHE A 334 7.67 37.65 9.69
C PHE A 334 8.28 38.03 8.34
N SER A 335 8.23 39.31 7.99
CA SER A 335 8.91 39.80 6.77
C SER A 335 10.41 39.56 6.88
N SER A 336 11.01 38.93 5.87
CA SER A 336 12.45 38.65 5.88
C SER A 336 13.29 39.92 5.91
N GLU A 337 12.82 41.05 5.38
CA GLU A 337 13.55 42.32 5.33
C GLU A 337 13.72 42.96 6.71
N VAL A 338 12.80 42.63 7.63
CA VAL A 338 12.87 43.10 9.01
C VAL A 338 13.84 42.24 9.82
N LEU A 339 13.88 40.94 9.53
CA LEU A 339 14.74 39.99 10.23
C LEU A 339 16.17 39.93 9.70
N PHE A 340 16.36 40.15 8.40
CA PHE A 340 17.63 39.95 7.70
C PHE A 340 17.90 41.08 6.71
N PRO A 341 19.18 41.47 6.55
CA PRO A 341 19.60 42.25 5.38
C PRO A 341 19.33 41.50 4.07
N ALA A 342 19.26 42.25 2.97
CA ALA A 342 19.02 41.70 1.63
C ALA A 342 20.10 40.67 1.25
N GLY A 343 19.69 39.47 0.83
CA GLY A 343 20.59 38.38 0.43
C GLY A 343 21.36 37.69 1.56
N GLU A 344 21.19 38.12 2.81
CA GLU A 344 21.87 37.54 3.97
C GLU A 344 20.96 36.63 4.80
N ALA A 345 21.58 35.79 5.64
CA ALA A 345 20.91 34.98 6.65
C ALA A 345 21.40 35.29 8.08
N THR A 346 22.16 36.36 8.25
CA THR A 346 22.54 36.87 9.58
C THR A 346 21.44 37.78 10.08
N LEU A 347 20.91 37.52 11.28
CA LEU A 347 19.85 38.35 11.86
C LEU A 347 20.34 39.78 12.11
N SER A 348 19.56 40.77 11.69
CA SER A 348 19.75 42.18 12.04
C SER A 348 19.54 42.41 13.55
N PRO A 349 20.06 43.50 14.13
CA PRO A 349 19.77 43.88 15.52
C PRO A 349 18.26 43.98 15.80
N GLU A 350 17.51 44.56 14.86
CA GLU A 350 16.06 44.68 14.92
C GLU A 350 15.39 43.30 14.88
N GLY A 351 15.85 42.43 13.97
CA GLY A 351 15.38 41.05 13.85
C GLY A 351 15.61 40.23 15.11
N ARG A 352 16.80 40.35 15.73
CA ARG A 352 17.12 39.74 17.02
C ARG A 352 16.16 40.18 18.12
N ALA A 353 15.85 41.49 18.19
CA ALA A 353 14.88 42.00 19.16
C ALA A 353 13.46 41.50 18.90
N GLN A 354 13.06 41.29 17.63
CA GLN A 354 11.77 40.70 17.29
C GLN A 354 11.69 39.23 17.74
N ILE A 355 12.68 38.41 17.39
CA ILE A 355 12.70 36.99 17.75
C ILE A 355 12.80 36.79 19.27
N ALA A 356 13.52 37.65 19.99
CA ALA A 356 13.59 37.61 21.46
C ALA A 356 12.20 37.69 22.11
N ARG A 357 11.39 38.66 21.71
CA ARG A 357 10.02 38.81 22.24
C ARG A 357 9.13 37.61 21.95
N VAL A 358 9.25 37.05 20.74
CA VAL A 358 8.49 35.87 20.34
C VAL A 358 8.95 34.67 21.17
N SER A 359 10.26 34.47 21.34
CA SER A 359 10.82 33.38 22.15
C SER A 359 10.33 33.42 23.59
N ASP A 360 10.29 34.59 24.24
CA ASP A 360 9.78 34.72 25.61
C ASP A 360 8.32 34.32 25.72
N LEU A 361 7.51 34.73 24.74
CA LEU A 361 6.09 34.37 24.70
C LEU A 361 5.88 32.87 24.41
N LEU A 362 6.69 32.31 23.50
CA LEU A 362 6.69 30.87 23.22
C LEU A 362 7.03 30.08 24.48
N LYS A 363 7.99 30.52 25.30
CA LYS A 363 8.33 29.87 26.58
C LYS A 363 7.18 29.91 27.58
N GLN A 364 6.48 31.04 27.68
CA GLN A 364 5.34 31.17 28.59
C GLN A 364 4.20 30.23 28.20
N ILE A 365 3.83 30.19 26.91
CA ILE A 365 2.71 29.37 26.45
C ILE A 365 3.08 27.88 26.41
N SER A 366 4.31 27.54 26.00
CA SER A 366 4.76 26.14 25.96
C SER A 366 4.82 25.47 27.34
N ALA A 367 4.95 26.24 28.43
CA ALA A 367 4.89 25.73 29.79
C ALA A 367 3.50 25.17 30.17
N GLU A 368 2.45 25.53 29.44
CA GLU A 368 1.09 25.02 29.67
C GLU A 368 0.79 23.75 28.86
N ILE A 369 1.63 23.40 27.88
CA ILE A 369 1.43 22.20 27.08
C ILE A 369 1.95 20.98 27.87
N PRO A 370 1.10 19.97 28.14
CA PRO A 370 1.51 18.79 28.88
C PRO A 370 2.72 18.09 28.25
N PRO A 371 3.67 17.56 29.07
CA PRO A 371 4.89 16.93 28.56
C PRO A 371 4.62 15.66 27.74
N GLU A 372 3.45 15.05 27.89
CA GLU A 372 3.01 13.86 27.14
C GLU A 372 2.72 14.18 25.67
N ILE A 373 2.43 15.44 25.32
CA ILE A 373 2.18 15.86 23.95
C ILE A 373 3.51 16.12 23.25
N ASP A 374 3.76 15.39 22.16
CA ASP A 374 5.00 15.51 21.39
C ASP A 374 4.96 16.69 20.39
N TRP A 375 4.98 17.92 20.92
CA TRP A 375 4.94 19.14 20.12
C TRP A 375 6.33 19.69 19.77
N ILE A 376 6.41 20.41 18.65
CA ILE A 376 7.59 21.12 18.17
C ILE A 376 7.20 22.43 17.48
N ILE A 377 8.05 23.45 17.59
CA ILE A 377 7.92 24.70 16.81
C ILE A 377 8.75 24.58 15.55
N ARG A 378 8.08 24.54 14.41
CA ARG A 378 8.72 24.57 13.10
C ARG A 378 8.93 26.02 12.66
N VAL A 379 10.16 26.31 12.24
CA VAL A 379 10.58 27.61 11.69
C VAL A 379 10.79 27.42 10.19
N ASP A 380 9.84 27.92 9.40
CA ASP A 380 9.78 27.73 7.96
C ASP A 380 10.37 28.96 7.25
N GLY A 381 11.46 28.78 6.51
CA GLY A 381 12.07 29.82 5.69
C GLY A 381 11.54 29.81 4.26
N HIS A 382 11.25 30.99 3.71
CA HIS A 382 10.77 31.16 2.35
C HIS A 382 11.52 32.27 1.60
N THR A 383 11.62 32.13 0.29
CA THR A 383 12.12 33.15 -0.65
C THR A 383 11.01 33.58 -1.61
N ASP A 384 11.31 34.57 -2.44
CA ASP A 384 10.54 34.82 -3.66
C ASP A 384 11.06 33.94 -4.81
N SER A 385 10.37 34.02 -5.96
CA SER A 385 10.66 33.28 -7.19
C SER A 385 11.87 33.79 -7.97
N GLN A 386 12.53 34.88 -7.55
CA GLN A 386 13.71 35.36 -8.26
C GLN A 386 14.89 34.42 -7.99
N PRO A 387 15.52 33.89 -9.05
CA PRO A 387 16.69 33.06 -8.88
C PRO A 387 17.84 33.91 -8.34
N LEU A 388 18.55 33.36 -7.34
CA LEU A 388 19.83 33.91 -6.92
C LEU A 388 20.84 33.79 -8.07
N SER A 389 21.78 34.74 -8.16
CA SER A 389 22.82 34.73 -9.20
C SER A 389 23.75 33.51 -9.13
N GLY A 390 23.71 32.75 -8.03
CA GLY A 390 24.57 31.59 -7.75
C GLY A 390 26.03 31.94 -7.46
N GLN A 391 26.42 33.21 -7.58
CA GLN A 391 27.78 33.72 -7.34
C GLN A 391 27.96 34.30 -5.93
N GLY A 392 26.87 34.41 -5.15
CA GLY A 392 26.88 34.88 -3.77
C GLY A 392 27.18 33.76 -2.75
N ARG A 393 26.97 34.07 -1.46
CA ARG A 393 27.18 33.12 -0.36
C ARG A 393 26.29 31.87 -0.42
N TYR A 394 25.10 31.98 -1.00
CA TYR A 394 24.12 30.90 -1.14
C TYR A 394 23.95 30.58 -2.62
N ARG A 395 23.92 29.30 -2.95
CA ARG A 395 23.86 28.82 -4.35
C ARG A 395 22.47 28.97 -4.94
N ASP A 396 21.43 28.74 -4.15
CA ASP A 396 20.04 28.79 -4.56
C ASP A 396 19.10 29.19 -3.40
N ASN A 397 17.81 29.29 -3.73
CA ASN A 397 16.76 29.69 -2.79
C ASN A 397 16.51 28.63 -1.71
N TRP A 398 16.88 27.37 -1.94
CA TRP A 398 16.80 26.32 -0.93
C TRP A 398 17.83 26.54 0.16
N GLU A 399 19.09 26.79 -0.22
CA GLU A 399 20.16 27.08 0.73
C GLU A 399 19.87 28.37 1.52
N LEU A 400 19.41 29.43 0.85
CA LEU A 400 19.09 30.70 1.52
C LEU A 400 17.94 30.55 2.52
N SER A 401 16.84 29.91 2.13
CA SER A 401 15.69 29.73 3.01
C SER A 401 16.01 28.85 4.23
N GLN A 402 16.74 27.74 4.02
CA GLN A 402 17.18 26.87 5.10
C GLN A 402 18.16 27.58 6.04
N ALA A 403 19.11 28.34 5.50
CA ALA A 403 20.08 29.09 6.29
C ALA A 403 19.40 30.15 7.18
N ARG A 404 18.40 30.85 6.66
CA ARG A 404 17.62 31.83 7.44
C ARG A 404 16.81 31.18 8.56
N ALA A 405 16.11 30.07 8.26
CA ALA A 405 15.38 29.32 9.27
C ALA A 405 16.32 28.81 10.38
N LEU A 406 17.48 28.26 10.00
CA LEU A 406 18.49 27.80 10.95
C LEU A 406 19.07 28.94 11.78
N ALA A 407 19.30 30.12 11.20
CA ALA A 407 19.81 31.28 11.94
C ALA A 407 18.84 31.73 13.05
N VAL A 408 17.53 31.70 12.79
CA VAL A 408 16.49 31.97 13.81
C VAL A 408 16.54 30.92 14.91
N VAL A 409 16.55 29.63 14.55
CA VAL A 409 16.61 28.53 15.53
C VAL A 409 17.87 28.62 16.39
N ARG A 410 19.04 28.84 15.77
CA ARG A 410 20.30 28.98 16.51
C ARG A 410 20.27 30.16 17.47
N TYR A 411 19.77 31.32 17.04
CA TYR A 411 19.61 32.46 17.93
C TYR A 411 18.65 32.16 19.10
N MET A 412 17.54 31.46 18.84
CA MET A 412 16.61 31.04 19.89
C MET A 412 17.22 30.07 20.89
N VAL A 413 18.06 29.13 20.44
CA VAL A 413 18.70 28.15 21.31
C VAL A 413 19.90 28.74 22.05
N GLU A 414 20.84 29.32 21.31
CA GLU A 414 22.16 29.72 21.81
C GLU A 414 22.11 31.02 22.61
N ASP A 415 21.41 32.05 22.11
CA ASP A 415 21.37 33.37 22.75
C ASP A 415 20.16 33.51 23.70
N LEU A 416 19.02 32.89 23.36
CA LEU A 416 17.79 33.03 24.13
C LEU A 416 17.51 31.84 25.05
N GLY A 417 18.17 30.69 24.90
CA GLY A 417 17.98 29.54 25.77
C GLY A 417 16.62 28.83 25.61
N PHE A 418 16.07 28.81 24.39
CA PHE A 418 14.91 27.99 24.05
C PHE A 418 15.32 26.51 23.90
N PRO A 419 14.51 25.53 24.37
CA PRO A 419 14.86 24.11 24.26
C PRO A 419 15.09 23.67 22.80
N ALA A 420 16.27 23.12 22.52
CA ALA A 420 16.68 22.73 21.16
C ALA A 420 15.83 21.57 20.58
N ASP A 421 15.34 20.68 21.45
CA ASP A 421 14.46 19.56 21.12
C ASP A 421 13.04 19.99 20.74
N ARG A 422 12.70 21.28 20.91
CA ARG A 422 11.40 21.87 20.60
C ARG A 422 11.43 22.82 19.39
N LEU A 423 12.52 22.85 18.62
CA LEU A 423 12.65 23.67 17.42
C LEU A 423 13.08 22.85 16.20
N LEU A 424 12.46 23.11 15.05
CA LEU A 424 12.80 22.48 13.77
C LEU A 424 12.93 23.54 12.66
N PRO A 425 14.14 23.79 12.12
CA PRO A 425 14.32 24.69 10.99
C PRO A 425 14.05 23.97 9.65
N ALA A 426 13.19 24.53 8.80
CA ALA A 426 12.88 24.00 7.47
C ALA A 426 12.97 25.08 6.40
N GLY A 427 13.65 24.82 5.29
CA GLY A 427 13.67 25.70 4.10
C GLY A 427 12.69 25.22 3.03
N PHE A 428 11.88 26.14 2.49
CA PHE A 428 10.90 25.84 1.43
C PHE A 428 11.14 26.59 0.13
N ALA A 429 12.21 27.39 0.04
CA ALA A 429 12.50 28.25 -1.11
C ALA A 429 11.23 29.06 -1.51
N ASP A 430 10.92 29.08 -2.81
CA ASP A 430 9.79 29.74 -3.44
C ASP A 430 8.58 28.82 -3.67
N THR A 431 8.65 27.56 -3.21
CA THR A 431 7.64 26.52 -3.51
C THR A 431 6.28 26.73 -2.84
N ARG A 432 6.20 27.64 -1.86
CA ARG A 432 4.98 27.95 -1.09
C ARG A 432 4.73 29.46 -1.06
N PRO A 433 4.35 30.09 -2.19
CA PRO A 433 4.07 31.52 -2.24
C PRO A 433 2.75 31.84 -1.50
N VAL A 434 2.74 32.96 -0.79
CA VAL A 434 1.55 33.50 -0.11
C VAL A 434 0.91 34.66 -0.88
N ALA A 435 1.69 35.32 -1.74
CA ALA A 435 1.21 36.33 -2.67
C ALA A 435 1.53 35.90 -4.10
N GLN A 436 0.55 35.99 -4.99
CA GLN A 436 0.72 35.67 -6.41
C GLN A 436 1.17 36.92 -7.19
N GLY A 437 1.84 36.69 -8.32
CA GLY A 437 2.35 37.75 -9.20
C GLY A 437 3.79 38.19 -8.91
N ASP A 438 4.32 39.03 -9.80
CA ASP A 438 5.72 39.48 -9.81
C ASP A 438 5.87 40.96 -9.38
N THR A 439 4.99 41.46 -8.52
CA THR A 439 5.15 42.81 -7.97
C THR A 439 6.22 42.82 -6.86
N PRO A 440 6.93 43.95 -6.64
CA PRO A 440 7.84 44.09 -5.50
C PRO A 440 7.19 43.73 -4.16
N GLU A 441 5.91 44.10 -4.00
CA GLU A 441 5.12 43.83 -2.80
C GLU A 441 4.82 42.34 -2.64
N ALA A 442 4.45 41.64 -3.73
CA ALA A 442 4.22 40.19 -3.70
C ALA A 442 5.50 39.42 -3.36
N ARG A 443 6.64 39.82 -3.95
CA ARG A 443 7.94 39.22 -3.63
C ARG A 443 8.34 39.44 -2.17
N ALA A 444 8.18 40.66 -1.66
CA ALA A 444 8.45 40.96 -0.25
C ALA A 444 7.59 40.11 0.70
N GLN A 445 6.32 39.88 0.35
CA GLN A 445 5.45 39.00 1.12
C GLN A 445 5.86 37.53 1.06
N ASN A 446 6.38 37.05 -0.08
CA ASN A 446 6.85 35.68 -0.23
C ASN A 446 8.16 35.43 0.53
N ARG A 447 9.05 36.43 0.61
CA ARG A 447 10.26 36.40 1.45
C ARG A 447 9.89 36.54 2.93
N ARG A 448 9.64 35.44 3.62
CA ARG A 448 9.23 35.45 5.04
C ARG A 448 9.80 34.28 5.83
N ILE A 449 9.78 34.42 7.16
CA ILE A 449 9.95 33.33 8.10
C ILE A 449 8.61 33.05 8.76
N GLU A 450 8.15 31.81 8.76
CA GLU A 450 6.93 31.40 9.45
C GLU A 450 7.24 30.58 10.69
N LEU A 451 6.56 30.84 11.80
CA LEU A 451 6.61 29.98 12.99
C LEU A 451 5.28 29.25 13.13
N LYS A 452 5.36 27.92 13.28
CA LYS A 452 4.20 27.03 13.40
C LYS A 452 4.39 25.99 14.50
N LEU A 453 3.37 25.82 15.35
CA LEU A 453 3.28 24.70 16.28
C LEU A 453 2.77 23.45 15.55
N THR A 454 3.50 22.34 15.65
CA THR A 454 3.16 21.05 15.04
C THR A 454 3.52 19.90 15.96
N GLU A 455 3.04 18.70 15.64
CA GLU A 455 3.52 17.44 16.23
C GLU A 455 4.90 17.10 15.67
N ARG A 456 5.74 16.45 16.48
CA ARG A 456 7.12 16.06 16.14
C ARG A 456 7.19 14.89 15.18
#